data_AF-A0A971RAC0-F1
#
_entry.id   AF-A0A971RAC0-F1
#
_cell.length_a   1.000
_cell.length_b   1.000
_cell.length_c   1.000
_cell.angle_alpha   90.00
_cell.angle_beta   90.00
_cell.angle_gamma   90.00
#
_symmetry.space_group_name_H-M   'P 1'
#
loop_
_entity.id
_entity.type
_entity.pdbx_description
1 polymer ?
#
loop_
_entity_poly.entity_id
_entity_poly.type
_entity_poly.pdbx_seq_one_letter_code
_entity_poly.pdbx_strand_id
1 'polypeptide(L)'
;MKRVVLMAVVLLMAVGTAAQERYHKVIPPRRYEEANKEVKVRPLAVLFGDSITDAWPIMSPDFFKLNNLIGRGISGETTGDMLIRFQKDVVSLRPKYVVILAGTNDIVMNAGPISLEHILDNIIN
;
A
#
# COMPACT_ATOMS: atom_id res chain seq x y z
N MET A 1 19.32 31.35 -29.17
CA MET A 1 18.42 30.22 -29.51
C MET A 1 18.79 28.91 -28.81
N LYS A 2 19.99 28.33 -29.00
CA LYS A 2 20.36 27.03 -28.40
C LYS A 2 20.22 26.95 -26.86
N ARG A 3 20.57 28.02 -26.13
CA ARG A 3 20.43 28.10 -24.66
C ARG A 3 18.97 28.17 -24.17
N VAL A 4 18.08 28.78 -24.96
CA VAL A 4 16.65 28.90 -24.64
C VAL A 4 15.95 27.55 -24.83
N VAL A 5 16.31 26.83 -25.90
CA VAL A 5 15.82 25.46 -26.14
C VAL A 5 16.28 24.52 -25.03
N LEU A 6 17.54 24.62 -24.58
CA LEU A 6 18.06 23.80 -23.49
C LEU A 6 17.33 24.07 -22.16
N MET A 7 17.06 25.33 -21.82
CA MET A 7 16.28 25.67 -20.62
C MET A 7 14.83 25.15 -20.70
N ALA A 8 14.20 25.23 -21.87
CA ALA A 8 12.84 24.72 -22.07
C ALA A 8 12.78 23.19 -21.88
N VAL A 9 13.79 22.45 -22.37
CA VAL A 9 13.90 20.99 -22.21
C VAL A 9 14.14 20.60 -20.75
N VAL A 10 14.99 21.35 -20.02
CA VAL A 10 15.19 21.13 -18.57
C VAL A 10 13.91 21.43 -17.78
N LEU A 11 13.17 22.48 -18.14
CA LEU A 11 11.88 22.79 -17.53
C LEU A 11 10.85 21.67 -17.78
N LEU A 12 10.78 21.14 -18.99
CA LEU A 12 9.90 20.03 -19.36
C LEU A 12 10.24 18.74 -18.59
N MET A 13 11.52 18.44 -18.40
CA MET A 13 11.95 17.31 -17.56
C MET A 13 11.58 17.53 -16.08
N ALA A 14 11.78 18.74 -15.54
CA ALA A 14 11.43 19.07 -14.15
C ALA A 14 9.91 19.05 -13.88
N VAL A 15 9.10 19.45 -14.87
CA VAL A 15 7.63 19.33 -14.80
C VAL A 15 7.21 17.87 -14.88
N GLY A 16 7.87 17.06 -15.73
CA GLY A 16 7.66 15.61 -15.78
C GLY A 16 7.94 14.92 -14.45
N THR A 17 9.05 15.24 -13.79
CA THR A 17 9.38 14.67 -12.47
C THR A 17 8.41 15.11 -11.38
N ALA A 18 7.99 16.38 -11.37
CA ALA A 18 7.03 16.89 -10.39
C ALA A 18 5.62 16.31 -10.59
N ALA A 19 5.22 16.05 -11.84
CA ALA A 19 3.97 15.34 -12.15
C ALA A 19 4.03 13.87 -11.72
N GLN A 20 5.18 13.22 -11.87
CA GLN A 20 5.40 11.84 -11.44
C GLN A 20 5.43 11.68 -9.91
N GLU A 21 6.01 12.66 -9.18
CA GLU A 21 5.94 12.72 -7.71
C GLU A 21 4.50 12.91 -7.20
N ARG A 22 3.64 13.59 -7.96
CA ARG A 22 2.25 13.85 -7.56
C ARG A 22 1.37 12.61 -7.64
N TYR A 23 1.69 11.66 -8.53
CA TYR A 23 1.03 10.34 -8.59
C TYR A 23 1.31 9.47 -7.35
N HIS A 24 2.47 9.64 -6.69
CA HIS A 24 2.86 8.85 -5.53
C HIS A 24 2.45 9.46 -4.18
N LYS A 25 1.66 10.55 -4.17
CA LYS A 25 1.48 11.39 -2.97
C LYS A 25 0.29 11.04 -2.07
N VAL A 26 -0.34 9.88 -2.21
CA VAL A 26 -1.32 9.40 -1.24
C VAL A 26 -0.92 7.98 -0.89
N ILE A 27 -0.60 7.75 0.40
CA ILE A 27 -0.23 6.48 1.06
C ILE A 27 1.29 6.28 1.18
N PRO A 28 1.86 6.43 2.39
CA PRO A 28 3.29 6.23 2.60
C PRO A 28 3.62 4.72 2.58
N PRO A 29 4.43 4.22 1.62
CA PRO A 29 4.84 2.80 1.57
C PRO A 29 5.69 2.36 2.77
N ARG A 30 5.96 3.30 3.69
CA ARG A 30 6.76 3.13 4.90
C ARG A 30 5.96 3.16 6.19
N ARG A 31 4.61 3.22 6.14
CA ARG A 31 3.74 3.33 7.33
C ARG A 31 4.09 2.34 8.44
N TYR A 32 4.39 1.10 8.08
CA TYR A 32 4.65 0.03 9.04
C TYR A 32 6.13 -0.31 9.24
N GLU A 33 7.09 0.48 8.74
CA GLU A 33 8.52 0.16 8.89
C GLU A 33 8.96 -0.06 10.31
N GLU A 34 8.70 0.92 11.18
CA GLU A 34 9.09 0.81 12.59
C GLU A 34 8.24 -0.23 13.31
N ALA A 35 6.94 -0.27 13.05
CA ALA A 35 6.05 -1.27 13.64
C ALA A 35 6.45 -2.72 13.27
N ASN A 36 6.99 -2.95 12.07
CA ASN A 36 7.48 -4.26 11.64
C ASN A 36 8.74 -4.69 12.42
N LYS A 37 9.63 -3.75 12.76
CA LYS A 37 10.85 -4.04 13.55
C LYS A 37 10.53 -4.48 14.99
N GLU A 38 9.38 -4.05 15.50
CA GLU A 38 8.92 -4.40 16.85
C GLU A 38 8.18 -5.75 16.92
N VAL A 39 7.90 -6.40 15.78
CA VAL A 39 7.28 -7.73 15.77
C VAL A 39 8.30 -8.79 16.22
N LYS A 40 8.30 -9.11 17.52
CA LYS A 40 9.20 -10.13 18.12
C LYS A 40 8.61 -11.53 18.10
N VAL A 41 7.28 -11.64 18.15
CA VAL A 41 6.56 -12.91 18.13
C VAL A 41 5.96 -13.11 16.74
N ARG A 42 6.11 -14.32 16.18
CA ARG A 42 5.51 -14.68 14.90
C ARG A 42 3.98 -14.54 15.01
N PRO A 43 3.34 -13.66 14.21
CA PRO A 43 1.89 -13.50 14.24
C PRO A 43 1.19 -14.76 13.73
N LEU A 44 0.01 -15.06 14.28
CA LEU A 44 -0.85 -16.11 13.75
C LEU A 44 -1.30 -15.73 12.35
N ALA A 45 -1.82 -14.51 12.18
CA ALA A 45 -2.17 -13.98 10.89
C ALA A 45 -1.85 -12.49 10.76
N VAL A 46 -1.58 -12.07 9.53
CA VAL A 46 -1.61 -10.66 9.14
C VAL A 46 -2.93 -10.39 8.42
N LEU A 47 -3.68 -9.40 8.91
CA LEU A 47 -4.84 -8.85 8.20
C LEU A 47 -4.35 -7.68 7.35
N PHE A 48 -4.41 -7.84 6.04
CA PHE A 48 -3.80 -6.98 5.04
C PHE A 48 -4.89 -6.38 4.15
N GLY A 49 -4.90 -5.05 3.97
CA GLY A 49 -6.00 -4.42 3.26
C GLY A 49 -5.93 -2.90 3.20
N ASP A 50 -7.10 -2.32 2.95
CA ASP A 50 -7.31 -0.89 2.81
C ASP A 50 -7.85 -0.24 4.12
N SER A 51 -8.60 0.87 3.98
CA SER A 51 -9.25 1.63 5.05
C SER A 51 -10.07 0.78 6.01
N ILE A 52 -10.76 -0.26 5.52
CA ILE A 52 -11.58 -1.13 6.37
C ILE A 52 -10.67 -1.90 7.34
N THR A 53 -9.54 -2.38 6.84
CA THR A 53 -8.54 -3.09 7.65
C THR A 53 -7.73 -2.14 8.54
N ASP A 54 -7.49 -0.90 8.09
CA ASP A 54 -6.76 0.14 8.84
C ASP A 54 -7.54 0.60 10.08
N ALA A 55 -8.86 0.75 9.95
CA ALA A 55 -9.72 1.18 11.06
C ALA A 55 -9.96 0.09 12.11
N TRP A 56 -9.91 -1.19 11.72
CA TRP A 56 -10.27 -2.31 12.59
C TRP A 56 -9.46 -2.38 13.91
N PRO A 57 -8.11 -2.31 13.93
CA PRO A 57 -7.37 -2.36 15.19
C PRO A 57 -7.65 -1.17 16.12
N ILE A 58 -8.16 -0.06 15.60
CA ILE A 58 -8.60 1.09 16.40
C ILE A 58 -9.97 0.81 17.03
N MET A 59 -10.89 0.22 16.26
CA MET A 59 -12.25 -0.08 16.71
C MET A 59 -12.34 -1.30 17.62
N SER A 60 -11.46 -2.28 17.44
CA SER A 60 -11.45 -3.52 18.21
C SER A 60 -10.01 -3.99 18.51
N PRO A 61 -9.27 -3.27 19.37
CA PRO A 61 -7.88 -3.61 19.67
C PRO A 61 -7.73 -5.00 20.32
N ASP A 62 -8.70 -5.41 21.15
CA ASP A 62 -8.68 -6.70 21.83
C ASP A 62 -8.80 -7.88 20.87
N PHE A 63 -9.54 -7.73 19.75
CA PHE A 63 -9.61 -8.76 18.71
C PHE A 63 -8.22 -9.09 18.16
N PHE A 64 -7.37 -8.08 17.94
CA PHE A 64 -6.00 -8.30 17.45
C PHE A 64 -5.10 -8.89 18.53
N LYS A 65 -5.13 -8.30 19.73
CA LYS A 65 -4.27 -8.70 20.85
C LYS A 65 -4.54 -10.13 21.32
N LEU A 66 -5.80 -10.49 21.53
CA LEU A 66 -6.19 -11.80 22.08
C LEU A 66 -5.96 -12.95 21.10
N ASN A 67 -5.97 -12.68 19.79
CA ASN A 67 -5.86 -13.70 18.74
C ASN A 67 -4.47 -13.74 18.06
N ASN A 68 -3.48 -12.99 18.57
CA ASN A 68 -2.15 -12.86 17.98
C ASN A 68 -2.21 -12.45 16.49
N LEU A 69 -3.04 -11.45 16.19
CA LEU A 69 -3.22 -10.91 14.86
C LEU A 69 -2.51 -9.56 14.74
N ILE A 70 -2.06 -9.24 13.53
CA ILE A 70 -1.46 -7.95 13.24
C ILE A 70 -2.20 -7.31 12.06
N GLY A 71 -2.65 -6.06 12.24
CA GLY A 71 -3.26 -5.25 11.19
C GLY A 71 -2.19 -4.54 10.35
N ARG A 72 -2.31 -4.67 9.03
CA ARG A 72 -1.50 -4.01 8.01
C ARG A 72 -2.39 -3.39 6.94
N GLY A 73 -3.44 -2.69 7.38
CA GLY A 73 -4.33 -1.93 6.52
C GLY A 73 -3.81 -0.51 6.30
N ILE A 74 -3.93 0.05 5.10
CA ILE A 74 -3.67 1.49 4.92
C ILE A 74 -4.82 2.13 4.15
N SER A 75 -5.40 3.16 4.77
CA SER A 75 -6.55 3.85 4.20
C SER A 75 -6.27 4.40 2.80
N GLY A 76 -7.16 4.08 1.86
CA GLY A 76 -7.13 4.52 0.47
C GLY A 76 -6.38 3.63 -0.51
N GLU A 77 -5.70 2.55 -0.05
CA GLU A 77 -4.85 1.73 -0.92
C GLU A 77 -5.64 0.91 -1.93
N THR A 78 -5.11 0.89 -3.15
CA THR A 78 -5.52 -0.02 -4.21
C THR A 78 -4.75 -1.34 -4.12
N THR A 79 -5.17 -2.35 -4.88
CA THR A 79 -4.43 -3.62 -5.00
C THR A 79 -3.00 -3.43 -5.50
N GLY A 80 -2.74 -2.43 -6.35
CA GLY A 80 -1.40 -2.10 -6.83
C GLY A 80 -0.47 -1.60 -5.71
N ASP A 81 -0.97 -0.73 -4.83
CA ASP A 81 -0.22 -0.24 -3.67
C ASP A 81 0.09 -1.38 -2.69
N MET A 82 -0.92 -2.22 -2.46
CA MET A 82 -0.82 -3.41 -1.61
C MET A 82 0.24 -4.39 -2.14
N LEU A 83 0.27 -4.66 -3.44
CA LEU A 83 1.27 -5.55 -4.06
C LEU A 83 2.71 -5.07 -3.77
N ILE A 84 2.98 -3.77 -3.91
CA ILE A 84 4.31 -3.18 -3.69
C ILE A 84 4.84 -3.44 -2.28
N ARG A 85 3.97 -3.45 -1.26
CA ARG A 85 4.38 -3.59 0.14
C ARG A 85 4.17 -5.00 0.72
N PHE A 86 3.60 -5.94 -0.03
CA PHE A 86 3.28 -7.28 0.46
C PHE A 86 4.49 -8.01 1.05
N GLN A 87 5.64 -7.94 0.37
CA GLN A 87 6.87 -8.58 0.84
C GLN A 87 7.30 -8.09 2.24
N LYS A 88 7.14 -6.81 2.50
CA LYS A 88 7.61 -6.16 3.72
C LYS A 88 6.60 -6.28 4.85
N ASP A 89 5.33 -6.06 4.55
CA ASP A 89 4.27 -5.98 5.56
C ASP A 89 3.60 -7.33 5.81
N VAL A 90 3.83 -8.34 4.97
CA VAL A 90 3.30 -9.70 5.16
C VAL A 90 4.43 -10.72 5.22
N VAL A 91 5.15 -10.92 4.11
CA VAL A 91 6.10 -12.04 3.97
C VAL A 91 7.23 -11.97 5.01
N SER A 92 7.81 -10.79 5.21
CA SER A 92 8.91 -10.59 6.17
C SER A 92 8.49 -10.84 7.63
N LEU A 93 7.21 -10.68 7.94
CA LEU A 93 6.65 -10.99 9.27
C LEU A 93 6.42 -12.49 9.48
N ARG A 94 6.51 -13.29 8.41
CA ARG A 94 6.36 -14.75 8.39
C ARG A 94 5.10 -15.22 9.13
N PRO A 95 3.88 -14.70 8.87
CA PRO A 95 2.69 -15.19 9.55
C PRO A 95 2.41 -16.67 9.25
N LYS A 96 1.46 -17.28 9.96
CA LYS A 96 0.91 -18.58 9.56
C LYS A 96 -0.16 -18.42 8.47
N TYR A 97 -0.94 -17.34 8.54
CA TYR A 97 -1.99 -17.02 7.58
C TYR A 97 -1.94 -15.55 7.15
N VAL A 98 -2.47 -15.25 5.97
CA VAL A 98 -2.77 -13.89 5.55
C VAL A 98 -4.25 -13.79 5.22
N VAL A 99 -4.90 -12.73 5.70
CA VAL A 99 -6.27 -12.36 5.31
C VAL A 99 -6.16 -11.12 4.45
N ILE A 100 -6.63 -11.18 3.21
CA ILE A 100 -6.56 -10.07 2.26
C ILE A 100 -7.98 -9.57 2.02
N LEU A 101 -8.22 -8.29 2.33
CA LEU A 101 -9.43 -7.56 1.94
C LEU A 101 -9.02 -6.36 1.09
N ALA A 102 -9.30 -6.44 -0.21
CA ALA A 102 -8.79 -5.50 -1.21
C ALA A 102 -9.80 -5.29 -2.36
N GLY A 103 -9.58 -4.26 -3.18
CA GLY A 103 -10.33 -4.00 -4.41
C GLY A 103 -11.34 -2.86 -4.33
N THR A 104 -11.79 -2.45 -3.13
CA THR A 104 -12.78 -1.36 -2.99
C THR A 104 -12.28 -0.07 -3.63
N ASN A 105 -11.04 0.31 -3.34
CA ASN A 105 -10.42 1.54 -3.84
C ASN A 105 -10.04 1.48 -5.32
N ASP A 106 -9.78 0.28 -5.85
CA ASP A 106 -9.59 0.05 -7.27
C ASP A 106 -10.89 0.31 -8.04
N ILE A 107 -12.02 -0.21 -7.53
CA ILE A 107 -13.36 -0.03 -8.14
C ILE A 107 -13.76 1.45 -8.17
N VAL A 108 -13.46 2.21 -7.12
CA VAL A 108 -13.71 3.66 -7.08
C VAL A 108 -12.56 4.49 -7.69
N MET A 109 -11.58 3.82 -8.29
CA MET A 109 -10.51 4.42 -9.09
C MET A 109 -9.61 5.41 -8.33
N ASN A 110 -9.25 5.12 -7.07
CA ASN A 110 -8.36 5.97 -6.27
C ASN A 110 -6.98 6.20 -6.93
N ALA A 111 -6.48 5.22 -7.70
CA ALA A 111 -5.24 5.31 -8.47
C ALA A 111 -5.47 5.43 -9.99
N GLY A 112 -6.70 5.75 -10.40
CA GLY A 112 -7.13 5.77 -11.79
C GLY A 112 -7.73 4.43 -12.27
N PRO A 113 -8.10 4.35 -13.56
CA PRO A 113 -8.75 3.17 -14.12
C PRO A 113 -7.85 1.94 -14.12
N ILE A 114 -8.43 0.79 -13.74
CA ILE A 114 -7.80 -0.53 -13.76
C ILE A 114 -8.87 -1.57 -14.14
N SER A 115 -8.48 -2.65 -14.81
CA SER A 115 -9.41 -3.73 -15.16
C SER A 115 -9.62 -4.69 -13.99
N LEU A 116 -10.75 -5.41 -13.97
CA LEU A 116 -11.02 -6.41 -12.93
C LEU A 116 -9.97 -7.54 -12.95
N GLU A 117 -9.45 -7.87 -14.13
CA GLU A 117 -8.40 -8.87 -14.31
C GLU A 117 -7.10 -8.41 -13.62
N HIS A 118 -6.69 -7.15 -13.81
CA HIS A 118 -5.50 -6.64 -13.13
C HIS A 118 -5.69 -6.48 -11.61
N ILE A 119 -6.90 -6.11 -11.15
CA ILE A 119 -7.22 -6.11 -9.71
C ILE A 119 -7.03 -7.51 -9.14
N LEU A 120 -7.56 -8.53 -9.82
CA LEU A 120 -7.42 -9.92 -9.40
C LEU A 120 -5.95 -10.37 -9.45
N ASP A 121 -5.24 -10.07 -10.53
CA ASP A 121 -3.85 -10.47 -10.72
C ASP A 121 -2.95 -9.93 -9.60
N ASN A 122 -3.16 -8.69 -9.14
CA ASN A 122 -2.43 -8.12 -8.02
C ASN A 122 -2.65 -8.88 -6.69
N ILE A 123 -3.72 -9.67 -6.56
CA ILE A 123 -4.07 -10.42 -5.35
C ILE A 123 -3.54 -11.85 -5.39
N ILE A 124 -3.53 -12.49 -6.57
CA ILE A 124 -3.29 -13.93 -6.70
C ILE A 124 -1.96 -14.33 -7.36
N ASN A 125 -1.25 -13.39 -7.99
CA ASN A 125 0.02 -13.66 -8.69
C ASN A 125 1.20 -12.96 -8.01
#